data_AF-A0A258JQ42-F1
#
_entry.id   AF-A0A258JQ42-F1
#
_cell.length_a   1.000
_cell.length_b   1.000
_cell.length_c   1.000
_cell.angle_alpha   90.00
_cell.angle_beta   90.00
_cell.angle_gamma   90.00
#
_symmetry.space_group_name_H-M   'P 1'
#
loop_
_entity.id
_entity.type
_entity.pdbx_description
1 polymer ?
#
loop_
_entity_poly.entity_id
_entity_poly.type
_entity_poly.pdbx_seq_one_letter_code
_entity_poly.pdbx_strand_id
1 'polypeptide(L)'
;MKKAFLLFFLFSISQIQSQISGCTDPLSKNYNPKATINDGSCKYKNKKLKPFFSNKLSSDVVETSGLIAFDNLLWTHNDDTDTHIYGLDTLGESKKKIKLEKVINTDWEAISQDSSYIYVGDFGNNYRGNRSNLHILRIEKKSFLLNAPIIDTISFSYSDQTDFSQAKPNKTNFDCEAFIVSKDSIYLFSKQWKEKKTNIYVLPKNHGKHIAQYKETLNVRGLVTGATYLEDKKLMALCGYSKKGKTFIYLLYDFKNHDFLSGNKREFKLRLWFHQIEGIATQDGKLFYLTNESFIKKPIANNPQQIHHFDLSSYLSQYLDDLKTD
;
A
#
# COMPACT_ATOMS: atom_id res chain seq x y z
N MET A 1 -24.25 -63.12 -42.66
CA MET A 1 -23.25 -62.04 -42.70
C MET A 1 -23.38 -61.18 -41.43
N LYS A 2 -22.53 -61.39 -40.42
CA LYS A 2 -22.51 -60.57 -39.19
C LYS A 2 -21.56 -59.39 -39.41
N LYS A 3 -22.10 -58.15 -39.45
CA LYS A 3 -21.30 -56.93 -39.52
C LYS A 3 -20.73 -56.63 -38.13
N ALA A 4 -19.42 -56.76 -37.96
CA ALA A 4 -18.73 -56.30 -36.76
C ALA A 4 -18.55 -54.78 -36.87
N PHE A 5 -19.17 -54.03 -35.96
CA PHE A 5 -18.95 -52.59 -35.81
C PHE A 5 -17.74 -52.40 -34.90
N LEU A 6 -16.62 -51.95 -35.46
CA LEU A 6 -15.43 -51.60 -34.69
C LEU A 6 -15.62 -50.18 -34.13
N LEU A 7 -15.97 -50.06 -32.85
CA LEU A 7 -15.96 -48.76 -32.17
C LEU A 7 -14.50 -48.36 -31.88
N PHE A 8 -14.00 -47.35 -32.58
CA PHE A 8 -12.76 -46.68 -32.23
C PHE A 8 -13.01 -45.76 -31.03
N PHE A 9 -12.58 -46.18 -29.84
CA PHE A 9 -12.45 -45.29 -28.68
C PHE A 9 -11.23 -44.39 -28.89
N LEU A 10 -11.47 -43.12 -29.26
CA LEU A 10 -10.47 -42.07 -29.20
C LEU A 10 -10.19 -41.76 -27.72
N PHE A 11 -9.13 -42.35 -27.17
CA PHE A 11 -8.58 -41.96 -25.87
C PHE A 11 -7.94 -40.58 -26.02
N SER A 12 -8.68 -39.53 -25.66
CA SER A 12 -8.11 -38.20 -25.44
C SER A 12 -7.20 -38.27 -24.23
N ILE A 13 -5.88 -38.37 -24.46
CA ILE A 13 -4.89 -38.27 -23.39
C ILE A 13 -4.89 -36.83 -22.91
N SER A 14 -5.70 -36.55 -21.89
CA SER A 14 -5.62 -35.29 -21.15
C SER A 14 -4.24 -35.25 -20.49
N GLN A 15 -3.35 -34.37 -20.96
CA GLN A 15 -2.08 -34.13 -20.29
C GLN A 15 -2.38 -33.45 -18.95
N ILE A 16 -2.46 -34.25 -17.89
CA ILE A 16 -2.47 -33.74 -16.52
C ILE A 16 -1.05 -33.26 -16.25
N GLN A 17 -0.77 -31.98 -16.51
CA GLN A 17 0.47 -31.36 -16.05
C GLN A 17 0.47 -31.38 -14.53
N SER A 18 1.43 -32.08 -13.94
CA SER A 18 1.64 -32.04 -12.50
C SER A 18 1.92 -30.60 -12.08
N GLN A 19 1.14 -30.08 -11.14
CA GLN A 19 1.38 -28.76 -10.57
C GLN A 19 2.64 -28.82 -9.72
N ILE A 20 3.70 -28.14 -10.14
CA ILE A 20 4.96 -28.08 -9.40
C ILE A 20 4.97 -26.78 -8.61
N SER A 21 4.90 -26.89 -7.29
CA SER A 21 5.02 -25.77 -6.36
C SER A 21 6.47 -25.31 -6.24
N GLY A 22 6.71 -24.00 -6.25
CA GLY A 22 8.03 -23.43 -6.03
C GLY A 22 8.09 -21.94 -6.34
N CYS A 23 9.28 -21.35 -6.25
CA CYS A 23 9.48 -19.97 -6.66
C CYS A 23 9.45 -19.85 -8.19
N THR A 24 8.48 -19.09 -8.70
CA THR A 24 8.24 -18.85 -10.13
C THR A 24 8.98 -17.63 -10.68
N ASP A 25 9.59 -16.80 -9.83
CA ASP A 25 10.22 -15.54 -10.25
C ASP A 25 11.70 -15.74 -10.68
N PRO A 26 12.05 -15.50 -11.96
CA PRO A 26 13.42 -15.64 -12.48
C PRO A 26 14.46 -14.70 -11.85
N LEU A 27 14.03 -13.62 -11.21
CA LEU A 27 14.91 -12.66 -10.52
C LEU A 27 15.25 -13.09 -9.09
N SER A 28 14.65 -14.18 -8.60
CA SER A 28 14.95 -14.75 -7.29
C SER A 28 16.24 -15.60 -7.31
N LYS A 29 16.79 -15.87 -6.13
CA LYS A 29 17.97 -16.76 -5.97
C LYS A 29 17.63 -18.24 -6.05
N ASN A 30 16.39 -18.60 -5.78
CA ASN A 30 15.88 -19.97 -5.68
C ASN A 30 14.80 -20.23 -6.72
N TYR A 31 14.88 -19.54 -7.86
CA TYR A 31 13.99 -19.73 -9.00
C TYR A 31 13.98 -21.21 -9.41
N ASN A 32 12.77 -21.77 -9.54
CA ASN A 32 12.57 -23.11 -10.03
C ASN A 32 11.91 -23.02 -11.42
N PRO A 33 12.63 -23.25 -12.53
CA PRO A 33 12.06 -23.17 -13.88
C PRO A 33 11.02 -24.25 -14.17
N LYS A 34 10.86 -25.25 -13.29
CA LYS A 34 9.79 -26.24 -13.38
C LYS A 34 8.56 -25.86 -12.58
N ALA A 35 8.63 -24.85 -11.70
CA ALA A 35 7.50 -24.45 -10.89
C ALA A 35 6.43 -23.80 -11.76
N THR A 36 5.20 -24.30 -11.65
CA THR A 36 4.01 -23.75 -12.32
C THR A 36 3.08 -23.03 -11.34
N ILE A 37 3.33 -23.17 -10.03
CA ILE A 37 2.57 -22.50 -8.98
C ILE A 37 3.54 -21.82 -8.03
N ASN A 38 3.37 -20.51 -7.85
CA ASN A 38 4.08 -19.76 -6.83
C ASN A 38 3.62 -20.19 -5.43
N ASP A 39 4.59 -20.49 -4.57
CA ASP A 39 4.41 -20.86 -3.17
C ASP A 39 4.90 -19.78 -2.20
N GLY A 40 5.28 -18.63 -2.72
CA GLY A 40 5.75 -17.49 -1.95
C GLY A 40 7.14 -17.69 -1.32
N SER A 41 7.89 -18.72 -1.75
CA SER A 41 9.23 -19.05 -1.22
C SER A 41 10.36 -18.25 -1.84
N CYS A 42 10.09 -17.38 -2.82
CA CYS A 42 11.12 -16.61 -3.53
C CYS A 42 11.99 -15.77 -2.60
N LYS A 43 13.32 -15.88 -2.77
CA LYS A 43 14.35 -15.18 -1.98
C LYS A 43 15.14 -14.23 -2.87
N TYR A 44 15.10 -12.95 -2.55
CA TYR A 44 15.76 -11.92 -3.36
C TYR A 44 17.10 -11.46 -2.76
N LYS A 45 17.97 -10.93 -3.62
CA LYS A 45 19.17 -10.20 -3.17
C LYS A 45 18.77 -8.85 -2.59
N ASN A 46 19.45 -8.42 -1.53
CA ASN A 46 19.31 -7.05 -1.02
C ASN A 46 19.69 -6.06 -2.13
N LYS A 47 18.80 -5.12 -2.42
CA LYS A 47 19.04 -4.05 -3.39
C LYS A 47 18.80 -2.69 -2.74
N LYS A 48 19.56 -1.71 -3.19
CA LYS A 48 19.40 -0.30 -2.83
C LYS A 48 18.96 0.47 -4.07
N LEU A 49 17.79 1.09 -4.03
CA LEU A 49 17.27 1.92 -5.11
C LEU A 49 17.68 3.38 -4.87
N LYS A 50 17.98 4.09 -5.94
CA LYS A 50 18.14 5.55 -5.96
C LYS A 50 16.93 6.13 -6.69
N PRO A 51 16.34 7.23 -6.20
CA PRO A 51 15.35 7.93 -7.02
C PRO A 51 16.01 8.41 -8.32
N PHE A 52 15.25 8.37 -9.42
CA PHE A 52 15.67 9.02 -10.67
C PHE A 52 15.76 10.52 -10.49
N PHE A 53 14.75 11.10 -9.84
CA PHE A 53 14.75 12.48 -9.42
C PHE A 53 13.94 12.67 -8.15
N SER A 54 14.22 13.78 -7.47
CA SER A 54 13.56 14.23 -6.26
C SER A 54 13.30 15.72 -6.38
N ASN A 55 12.06 16.15 -6.18
CA ASN A 55 11.68 17.56 -6.21
C ASN A 55 11.02 17.95 -4.91
N LYS A 56 11.20 19.20 -4.49
CA LYS A 56 10.49 19.73 -3.33
C LYS A 56 9.00 19.81 -3.65
N LEU A 57 8.14 19.40 -2.71
CA LEU A 57 6.70 19.62 -2.83
C LEU A 57 6.35 21.09 -2.58
N SER A 58 5.14 21.49 -2.97
CA SER A 58 4.56 22.77 -2.58
C SER A 58 4.73 23.04 -1.08
N SER A 59 4.92 24.31 -0.71
CA SER A 59 4.96 24.74 0.69
C SER A 59 3.66 24.49 1.44
N ASP A 60 2.55 24.25 0.73
CA ASP A 60 1.26 23.91 1.33
C ASP A 60 1.18 22.45 1.79
N VAL A 61 2.14 21.59 1.39
CA VAL A 61 2.11 20.15 1.67
C VAL A 61 3.35 19.73 2.47
N VAL A 62 3.50 20.29 3.67
CA VAL A 62 4.69 20.11 4.53
C VAL A 62 4.69 18.72 5.19
N GLU A 63 3.52 18.19 5.47
CA GLU A 63 3.28 16.98 6.28
C GLU A 63 2.52 15.93 5.45
N THR A 64 2.94 15.73 4.20
CA THR A 64 2.33 14.76 3.29
C THR A 64 2.27 13.36 3.89
N SER A 65 1.06 12.81 4.09
CA SER A 65 0.86 11.51 4.75
C SER A 65 0.09 10.49 3.91
N GLY A 66 0.21 10.58 2.59
CA GLY A 66 -0.39 9.59 1.70
C GLY A 66 -0.40 10.05 0.25
N LEU A 67 -0.58 9.12 -0.69
CA LEU A 67 -0.55 9.43 -2.11
C LEU A 67 -1.42 8.48 -2.93
N ILE A 68 -2.28 9.00 -3.80
CA ILE A 68 -2.98 8.23 -4.84
C ILE A 68 -2.84 8.90 -6.21
N ALA A 69 -2.96 8.14 -7.28
CA ALA A 69 -2.91 8.67 -8.64
C ALA A 69 -4.26 8.48 -9.35
N PHE A 70 -4.91 9.57 -9.76
CA PHE A 70 -6.08 9.56 -10.64
C PHE A 70 -6.30 10.94 -11.25
N ASP A 71 -7.07 11.01 -12.35
CA ASP A 71 -7.36 12.26 -13.05
C ASP A 71 -6.08 13.04 -13.45
N ASN A 72 -5.06 12.30 -13.89
CA ASN A 72 -3.73 12.81 -14.28
C ASN A 72 -2.98 13.61 -13.20
N LEU A 73 -3.37 13.45 -11.93
CA LEU A 73 -2.74 14.09 -10.78
C LEU A 73 -2.39 13.06 -9.70
N LEU A 74 -1.43 13.44 -8.85
CA LEU A 74 -1.09 12.75 -7.62
C LEU A 74 -1.77 13.49 -6.45
N TRP A 75 -2.69 12.83 -5.77
CA TRP A 75 -3.47 13.42 -4.69
C TRP A 75 -2.92 13.03 -3.32
N THR A 76 -2.74 14.03 -2.45
CA THR A 76 -2.19 13.90 -1.10
C THR A 76 -2.91 14.82 -0.11
N HIS A 77 -2.61 14.70 1.17
CA HIS A 77 -3.09 15.55 2.27
C HIS A 77 -1.98 15.73 3.30
N ASN A 78 -2.09 16.76 4.15
CA ASN A 78 -1.29 16.86 5.37
C ASN A 78 -1.88 15.99 6.49
N ASP A 79 -1.09 15.67 7.52
CA ASP A 79 -1.49 14.78 8.63
C ASP A 79 -2.38 15.43 9.68
N ASP A 80 -2.25 16.74 9.95
CA ASP A 80 -2.98 17.41 11.03
C ASP A 80 -3.57 18.76 10.58
N THR A 81 -4.70 19.13 11.20
CA THR A 81 -5.46 20.40 11.07
C THR A 81 -6.01 20.77 9.69
N ASP A 82 -5.24 20.53 8.63
CA ASP A 82 -5.57 20.88 7.27
C ASP A 82 -6.56 19.87 6.69
N THR A 83 -7.67 20.39 6.17
CA THR A 83 -8.77 19.60 5.60
C THR A 83 -8.77 19.62 4.07
N HIS A 84 -7.69 20.07 3.45
CA HIS A 84 -7.55 20.06 2.00
C HIS A 84 -6.90 18.77 1.48
N ILE A 85 -7.37 18.33 0.32
CA ILE A 85 -6.70 17.36 -0.53
C ILE A 85 -6.04 18.11 -1.68
N TYR A 86 -4.76 17.87 -1.89
CA TYR A 86 -3.91 18.55 -2.86
C TYR A 86 -3.65 17.64 -4.06
N GLY A 87 -4.00 18.10 -5.25
CA GLY A 87 -3.67 17.45 -6.52
C GLY A 87 -2.39 18.04 -7.08
N LEU A 88 -1.35 17.22 -7.13
CA LEU A 88 -0.01 17.55 -7.58
C LEU A 88 0.21 17.04 -9.00
N ASP A 89 1.03 17.74 -9.78
CA ASP A 89 1.65 17.09 -10.94
C ASP A 89 2.77 16.13 -10.51
N THR A 90 3.34 15.41 -11.48
CA THR A 90 4.43 14.47 -11.21
C THR A 90 5.74 15.15 -10.78
N LEU A 91 5.86 16.48 -10.91
CA LEU A 91 7.02 17.23 -10.44
C LEU A 91 6.85 17.71 -8.99
N GLY A 92 5.67 17.53 -8.39
CA GLY A 92 5.36 17.91 -7.02
C GLY A 92 4.73 19.30 -6.88
N GLU A 93 4.37 19.94 -8.00
CA GLU A 93 3.71 21.24 -7.99
C GLU A 93 2.20 21.07 -7.75
N SER A 94 1.66 21.86 -6.82
CA SER A 94 0.22 21.88 -6.55
C SER A 94 -0.54 22.49 -7.73
N LYS A 95 -1.43 21.71 -8.34
CA LYS A 95 -2.30 22.13 -9.46
C LYS A 95 -3.75 22.31 -9.04
N LYS A 96 -4.19 21.57 -8.02
CA LYS A 96 -5.55 21.63 -7.51
C LYS A 96 -5.56 21.48 -5.98
N LYS A 97 -6.51 22.15 -5.34
CA LYS A 97 -6.71 22.09 -3.89
C LYS A 97 -8.21 22.01 -3.64
N ILE A 98 -8.67 20.95 -2.99
CA ILE A 98 -10.09 20.73 -2.68
C ILE A 98 -10.24 20.67 -1.17
N LYS A 99 -11.06 21.55 -0.60
CA LYS A 99 -11.38 21.54 0.82
C LYS A 99 -12.49 20.54 1.12
N LEU A 100 -12.30 19.72 2.15
CA LEU A 100 -13.37 18.89 2.70
C LEU A 100 -14.08 19.70 3.79
N GLU A 101 -15.30 20.16 3.50
CA GLU A 101 -16.08 20.91 4.48
C GLU A 101 -16.69 19.98 5.53
N LYS A 102 -16.85 20.49 6.76
CA LYS A 102 -17.50 19.78 7.88
C LYS A 102 -16.80 18.48 8.31
N VAL A 103 -15.53 18.32 8.01
CA VAL A 103 -14.67 17.28 8.58
C VAL A 103 -13.62 17.92 9.49
N ILE A 104 -13.09 17.12 10.41
CA ILE A 104 -11.97 17.51 11.26
C ILE A 104 -10.83 16.57 10.90
N ASN A 105 -9.66 17.13 10.63
CA ASN A 105 -8.43 16.36 10.53
C ASN A 105 -7.83 16.25 11.94
N THR A 106 -7.88 15.06 12.52
CA THR A 106 -7.27 14.79 13.84
C THR A 106 -5.88 14.15 13.72
N ASP A 107 -5.73 13.21 12.78
CA ASP A 107 -4.52 12.43 12.52
C ASP A 107 -4.73 11.65 11.20
N TRP A 108 -4.76 12.38 10.07
CA TRP A 108 -4.92 11.80 8.74
C TRP A 108 -3.61 11.16 8.28
N GLU A 109 -3.58 9.84 8.20
CA GLU A 109 -2.32 9.11 8.02
C GLU A 109 -2.21 8.36 6.69
N ALA A 110 -3.29 8.32 5.90
CA ALA A 110 -3.27 7.66 4.60
C ALA A 110 -4.45 8.07 3.71
N ILE A 111 -4.24 7.90 2.39
CA ILE A 111 -5.28 8.03 1.36
C ILE A 111 -5.25 6.82 0.42
N SER A 112 -6.42 6.34 0.03
CA SER A 112 -6.60 5.24 -0.93
C SER A 112 -7.83 5.47 -1.80
N GLN A 113 -8.10 4.58 -2.75
CA GLN A 113 -9.20 4.77 -3.70
C GLN A 113 -9.72 3.45 -4.29
N ASP A 114 -10.97 3.49 -4.76
CA ASP A 114 -11.50 2.53 -5.73
C ASP A 114 -12.05 3.27 -6.97
N SER A 115 -12.86 2.63 -7.81
CA SER A 115 -13.44 3.28 -9.01
C SER A 115 -14.37 4.45 -8.69
N SER A 116 -15.00 4.46 -7.52
CA SER A 116 -16.11 5.34 -7.19
C SER A 116 -15.80 6.31 -6.05
N TYR A 117 -14.88 5.95 -5.16
CA TYR A 117 -14.59 6.69 -3.95
C TYR A 117 -13.09 6.93 -3.73
N ILE A 118 -12.80 8.02 -3.04
CA ILE A 118 -11.54 8.30 -2.36
C ILE A 118 -11.76 7.99 -0.89
N TYR A 119 -10.75 7.46 -0.23
CA TYR A 119 -10.78 7.10 1.18
C TYR A 119 -9.64 7.82 1.88
N VAL A 120 -9.90 8.50 3.00
CA VAL A 120 -8.88 9.17 3.83
C VAL A 120 -8.97 8.63 5.24
N GLY A 121 -7.87 8.09 5.77
CA GLY A 121 -7.82 7.46 7.08
C GLY A 121 -7.45 8.43 8.19
N ASP A 122 -8.40 8.71 9.09
CA ASP A 122 -8.15 9.43 10.33
C ASP A 122 -8.02 8.41 11.48
N PHE A 123 -6.82 7.86 11.60
CA PHE A 123 -6.59 6.67 12.41
C PHE A 123 -5.18 6.53 13.00
N GLY A 124 -4.35 7.57 12.91
CA GLY A 124 -3.07 7.63 13.62
C GLY A 124 -3.29 7.51 15.11
N ASN A 125 -2.40 6.82 15.82
CA ASN A 125 -2.57 6.49 17.24
C ASN A 125 -1.22 6.42 17.97
N ASN A 126 -0.19 7.06 17.42
CA ASN A 126 1.18 6.97 17.89
C ASN A 126 1.42 7.69 19.24
N TYR A 127 0.65 8.73 19.58
CA TYR A 127 0.90 9.59 20.75
C TYR A 127 0.59 8.91 22.09
N ARG A 128 -0.60 8.31 22.24
CA ARG A 128 -1.02 7.61 23.48
C ARG A 128 -1.47 6.17 23.27
N GLY A 129 -1.69 5.73 22.03
CA GLY A 129 -2.10 4.37 21.72
C GLY A 129 -3.51 4.00 22.18
N ASN A 130 -4.35 4.98 22.51
CA ASN A 130 -5.64 4.76 23.15
C ASN A 130 -6.82 5.46 22.44
N ARG A 131 -6.66 5.88 21.18
CA ARG A 131 -7.80 6.38 20.40
C ARG A 131 -8.84 5.30 20.19
N SER A 132 -10.10 5.65 20.42
CA SER A 132 -11.28 4.79 20.24
C SER A 132 -12.24 5.31 19.15
N ASN A 133 -11.82 6.35 18.43
CA ASN A 133 -12.58 7.06 17.40
C ASN A 133 -11.95 6.93 16.00
N LEU A 134 -11.25 5.82 15.74
CA LEU A 134 -10.60 5.57 14.46
C LEU A 134 -11.65 5.48 13.34
N HIS A 135 -11.40 6.15 12.22
CA HIS A 135 -12.33 6.14 11.11
C HIS A 135 -11.66 6.43 9.76
N ILE A 136 -12.42 6.21 8.70
CA ILE A 136 -12.05 6.49 7.32
C ILE A 136 -13.17 7.34 6.73
N LEU A 137 -12.81 8.50 6.18
CA LEU A 137 -13.69 9.31 5.35
C LEU A 137 -13.79 8.64 3.99
N ARG A 138 -15.00 8.44 3.49
CA ARG A 138 -15.26 7.92 2.14
C ARG A 138 -15.95 9.00 1.33
N ILE A 139 -15.29 9.44 0.28
CA ILE A 139 -15.59 10.64 -0.49
C ILE A 139 -15.96 10.23 -1.91
N GLU A 140 -17.16 10.57 -2.38
CA GLU A 140 -17.58 10.22 -3.74
C GLU A 140 -16.74 10.98 -4.78
N LYS A 141 -16.03 10.27 -5.66
CA LYS A 141 -15.12 10.87 -6.66
C LYS A 141 -15.79 11.87 -7.58
N LYS A 142 -17.03 11.58 -8.01
CA LYS A 142 -17.79 12.47 -8.89
C LYS A 142 -18.01 13.84 -8.22
N SER A 143 -18.51 13.82 -6.99
CA SER A 143 -18.73 15.04 -6.20
C SER A 143 -17.42 15.77 -5.86
N PHE A 144 -16.35 15.02 -5.58
CA PHE A 144 -15.01 15.55 -5.32
C PHE A 144 -14.47 16.36 -6.50
N LEU A 145 -14.57 15.80 -7.72
CA LEU A 145 -14.10 16.47 -8.93
C LEU A 145 -14.90 17.74 -9.25
N LEU A 146 -16.17 17.79 -8.84
CA LEU A 146 -17.06 18.96 -8.94
C LEU A 146 -16.85 19.99 -7.81
N ASN A 147 -15.86 19.80 -6.93
CA ASN A 147 -15.59 20.64 -5.75
C ASN A 147 -16.78 20.75 -4.77
N ALA A 148 -17.63 19.72 -4.71
CA ALA A 148 -18.73 19.63 -3.75
C ALA A 148 -18.75 18.24 -3.09
N PRO A 149 -17.70 17.87 -2.32
CA PRO A 149 -17.51 16.50 -1.85
C PRO A 149 -18.69 15.99 -0.99
N ILE A 150 -19.26 14.86 -1.38
CA ILE A 150 -20.20 14.07 -0.60
C ILE A 150 -19.38 13.04 0.17
N ILE A 151 -19.47 13.10 1.49
CA ILE A 151 -18.63 12.36 2.41
C ILE A 151 -19.51 11.55 3.37
N ASP A 152 -19.18 10.28 3.53
CA ASP A 152 -19.64 9.45 4.64
C ASP A 152 -18.45 8.83 5.38
N THR A 153 -18.71 8.05 6.43
CA THR A 153 -17.67 7.57 7.34
C THR A 153 -17.78 6.08 7.61
N ILE A 154 -16.62 5.43 7.64
CA ILE A 154 -16.41 4.04 8.06
C ILE A 154 -15.61 4.10 9.36
N SER A 155 -16.28 3.90 10.50
CA SER A 155 -15.60 3.86 11.81
C SER A 155 -15.22 2.42 12.14
N PHE A 156 -14.12 2.23 12.86
CA PHE A 156 -13.71 0.89 13.26
C PHE A 156 -12.96 0.84 14.60
N SER A 157 -12.95 -0.36 15.17
CA SER A 157 -12.02 -0.77 16.22
C SER A 157 -11.28 -2.03 15.79
N TYR A 158 -10.08 -2.26 16.30
CA TYR A 158 -9.36 -3.51 16.08
C TYR A 158 -10.01 -4.65 16.85
N SER A 159 -10.04 -5.85 16.26
CA SER A 159 -10.58 -7.06 16.89
C SER A 159 -9.86 -7.48 18.17
N ASP A 160 -8.60 -7.10 18.32
CA ASP A 160 -7.68 -7.54 19.37
C ASP A 160 -7.07 -6.40 20.20
N GLN A 161 -7.51 -5.15 20.01
CA GLN A 161 -7.14 -4.05 20.92
C GLN A 161 -8.09 -4.01 22.11
N THR A 162 -7.65 -4.59 23.24
CA THR A 162 -8.43 -4.61 24.48
C THR A 162 -7.93 -3.62 25.54
N ASP A 163 -6.69 -3.11 25.39
CA ASP A 163 -6.06 -2.17 26.33
C ASP A 163 -6.01 -0.76 25.73
N PHE A 164 -6.65 0.18 26.42
CA PHE A 164 -6.69 1.61 26.09
C PHE A 164 -6.05 2.47 27.19
N SER A 165 -5.22 1.87 28.05
CA SER A 165 -4.39 2.62 28.99
C SER A 165 -3.42 3.54 28.24
N GLN A 166 -3.17 4.72 28.79
CA GLN A 166 -2.31 5.70 28.14
C GLN A 166 -0.86 5.22 28.11
N ALA A 167 -0.31 5.08 26.90
CA ALA A 167 1.10 4.80 26.71
C ALA A 167 1.92 6.10 26.56
N LYS A 168 3.26 5.95 26.59
CA LYS A 168 4.17 6.98 26.08
C LYS A 168 4.11 7.00 24.54
N PRO A 169 4.42 8.13 23.89
CA PRO A 169 4.47 8.20 22.43
C PRO A 169 5.34 7.11 21.81
N ASN A 170 4.93 6.62 20.65
CA ASN A 170 5.65 5.65 19.83
C ASN A 170 5.90 4.32 20.56
N LYS A 171 4.86 3.84 21.27
CA LYS A 171 4.86 2.57 22.01
C LYS A 171 3.68 1.65 21.69
N THR A 172 2.71 2.09 20.91
CA THR A 172 1.59 1.22 20.51
C THR A 172 1.96 0.35 19.30
N ASN A 173 1.22 -0.74 19.11
CA ASN A 173 1.17 -1.50 17.87
C ASN A 173 -0.17 -1.32 17.13
N PHE A 174 -1.09 -0.52 17.68
CA PHE A 174 -2.41 -0.19 17.13
C PHE A 174 -2.44 1.22 16.51
N ASP A 175 -1.27 1.66 16.05
CA ASP A 175 -1.09 2.82 15.20
C ASP A 175 -1.30 2.38 13.75
N CYS A 176 -2.06 3.13 12.97
CA CYS A 176 -2.39 2.80 11.58
C CYS A 176 -1.90 3.92 10.69
N GLU A 177 -1.10 3.59 9.68
CA GLU A 177 -0.61 4.61 8.76
C GLU A 177 -0.62 4.13 7.31
N ALA A 178 -1.24 3.00 7.01
CA ALA A 178 -1.39 2.56 5.64
C ALA A 178 -2.63 1.71 5.47
N PHE A 179 -3.26 1.83 4.31
CA PHE A 179 -4.34 0.95 3.92
C PHE A 179 -4.49 0.88 2.40
N ILE A 180 -5.17 -0.15 1.94
CA ILE A 180 -5.54 -0.34 0.54
C ILE A 180 -7.03 -0.68 0.47
N VAL A 181 -7.65 -0.28 -0.63
CA VAL A 181 -9.06 -0.58 -0.93
C VAL A 181 -9.07 -1.60 -2.05
N SER A 182 -9.76 -2.72 -1.81
CA SER A 182 -10.07 -3.72 -2.83
C SER A 182 -11.52 -3.56 -3.30
N LYS A 183 -11.93 -4.36 -4.28
CA LYS A 183 -13.34 -4.43 -4.73
C LYS A 183 -14.32 -4.60 -3.57
N ASP A 184 -14.01 -5.44 -2.59
CA ASP A 184 -14.96 -5.83 -1.55
C ASP A 184 -14.63 -5.30 -0.15
N SER A 185 -13.35 -5.07 0.14
CA SER A 185 -12.87 -4.80 1.51
C SER A 185 -11.77 -3.74 1.57
N ILE A 186 -11.60 -3.16 2.76
CA ILE A 186 -10.44 -2.36 3.12
C ILE A 186 -9.46 -3.24 3.90
N TYR A 187 -8.17 -3.14 3.58
CA TYR A 187 -7.11 -3.76 4.36
C TYR A 187 -6.23 -2.70 5.01
N LEU A 188 -6.11 -2.74 6.33
CA LEU A 188 -5.32 -1.82 7.14
C LEU A 188 -3.97 -2.43 7.49
N PHE A 189 -2.93 -1.61 7.53
CA PHE A 189 -1.57 -2.00 7.88
C PHE A 189 -1.09 -1.17 9.07
N SER A 190 -0.91 -1.83 10.22
CA SER A 190 -0.49 -1.13 11.43
C SER A 190 1.00 -0.72 11.36
N LYS A 191 1.35 0.44 11.92
CA LYS A 191 2.72 0.88 12.19
C LYS A 191 3.17 0.44 13.58
N GLN A 192 3.84 -0.71 13.67
CA GLN A 192 4.18 -1.27 14.98
C GLN A 192 5.47 -0.71 15.56
N TRP A 193 5.36 0.24 16.48
CA TRP A 193 6.52 0.86 17.11
C TRP A 193 7.32 -0.08 18.01
N LYS A 194 6.70 -1.10 18.63
CA LYS A 194 7.43 -2.07 19.46
C LYS A 194 8.06 -3.17 18.61
N GLU A 195 7.24 -3.82 17.80
CA GLU A 195 7.62 -5.05 17.09
C GLU A 195 8.32 -4.81 15.76
N LYS A 196 8.14 -3.64 15.13
CA LYS A 196 8.66 -3.29 13.80
C LYS A 196 8.15 -4.24 12.71
N LYS A 197 6.89 -4.64 12.83
CA LYS A 197 6.12 -5.45 11.89
C LYS A 197 4.90 -4.64 11.44
N THR A 198 4.05 -5.23 10.61
CA THR A 198 2.72 -4.73 10.34
C THR A 198 1.71 -5.86 10.45
N ASN A 199 0.66 -5.65 11.25
CA ASN A 199 -0.52 -6.50 11.24
C ASN A 199 -1.41 -6.02 10.09
N ILE A 200 -1.98 -6.99 9.38
CA ILE A 200 -2.97 -6.76 8.34
C ILE A 200 -4.34 -7.01 8.97
N TYR A 201 -5.20 -6.01 8.94
CA TYR A 201 -6.60 -6.13 9.35
C TYR A 201 -7.50 -5.95 8.13
N VAL A 202 -8.69 -6.54 8.18
CA VAL A 202 -9.70 -6.41 7.11
C VAL A 202 -11.03 -5.93 7.68
N LEU A 203 -11.69 -5.03 6.95
CA LEU A 203 -13.04 -4.57 7.26
C LEU A 203 -13.85 -4.30 5.98
N PRO A 204 -15.19 -4.34 6.04
CA PRO A 204 -16.04 -3.94 4.92
C PRO A 204 -15.84 -2.48 4.53
N LYS A 205 -16.08 -2.16 3.26
CA LYS A 205 -15.93 -0.79 2.72
C LYS A 205 -17.21 0.06 2.76
N ASN A 206 -18.31 -0.48 3.30
CA ASN A 206 -19.54 0.27 3.49
C ASN A 206 -19.47 1.16 4.73
N HIS A 207 -20.13 2.32 4.69
CA HIS A 207 -20.22 3.23 5.84
C HIS A 207 -20.82 2.52 7.07
N GLY A 208 -20.53 3.08 8.25
CA GLY A 208 -20.99 2.55 9.53
C GLY A 208 -19.85 2.11 10.44
N LYS A 209 -20.19 1.38 11.50
CA LYS A 209 -19.25 0.91 12.51
C LYS A 209 -18.88 -0.55 12.25
N HIS A 210 -17.59 -0.84 12.22
CA HIS A 210 -17.07 -2.18 11.95
C HIS A 210 -16.02 -2.59 12.98
N ILE A 211 -15.74 -3.90 13.04
CA ILE A 211 -14.59 -4.44 13.75
C ILE A 211 -13.60 -4.91 12.69
N ALA A 212 -12.43 -4.28 12.65
CA ALA A 212 -11.35 -4.68 11.76
C ALA A 212 -10.76 -6.01 12.25
N GLN A 213 -10.94 -7.06 11.46
CA GLN A 213 -10.54 -8.42 11.82
C GLN A 213 -9.06 -8.62 11.53
N TYR A 214 -8.29 -9.06 12.54
CA TYR A 214 -6.91 -9.47 12.34
C TYR A 214 -6.84 -10.62 11.31
N LYS A 215 -5.95 -10.48 10.32
CA LYS A 215 -5.73 -11.48 9.28
C LYS A 215 -4.37 -12.17 9.45
N GLU A 216 -3.31 -11.39 9.40
CA GLU A 216 -1.94 -11.91 9.44
C GLU A 216 -0.93 -10.83 9.81
N THR A 217 0.33 -11.21 10.01
CA THR A 217 1.43 -10.29 10.35
C THR A 217 2.56 -10.41 9.35
N LEU A 218 2.98 -9.29 8.76
CA LEU A 218 4.18 -9.20 7.93
C LEU A 218 5.35 -8.61 8.71
N ASN A 219 6.46 -9.33 8.74
CA ASN A 219 7.72 -8.84 9.33
C ASN A 219 8.50 -7.96 8.34
N VAL A 220 8.14 -6.67 8.26
CA VAL A 220 8.84 -5.67 7.45
C VAL A 220 10.18 -5.21 8.05
N ARG A 221 10.43 -5.50 9.33
CA ARG A 221 11.59 -5.00 10.11
C ARG A 221 11.70 -3.48 10.10
N GLY A 222 10.55 -2.80 10.10
CA GLY A 222 10.41 -1.36 9.94
C GLY A 222 9.03 -0.87 10.39
N LEU A 223 8.78 0.41 10.14
CA LEU A 223 7.52 1.10 10.33
C LEU A 223 6.93 1.28 8.93
N VAL A 224 5.73 0.75 8.71
CA VAL A 224 4.97 0.96 7.46
C VAL A 224 4.17 2.25 7.61
N THR A 225 4.15 3.05 6.56
CA THR A 225 3.59 4.40 6.55
C THR A 225 2.80 4.74 5.28
N GLY A 226 2.86 3.86 4.27
CA GLY A 226 2.08 4.05 3.06
C GLY A 226 1.91 2.74 2.31
N ALA A 227 0.83 2.67 1.53
CA ALA A 227 0.54 1.52 0.69
C ALA A 227 -0.13 1.93 -0.62
N THR A 228 0.15 1.20 -1.68
CA THR A 228 -0.55 1.30 -2.96
C THR A 228 -0.83 -0.09 -3.52
N TYR A 229 -1.97 -0.24 -4.20
CA TYR A 229 -2.44 -1.53 -4.67
C TYR A 229 -3.01 -1.46 -6.08
N LEU A 230 -2.52 -2.34 -6.95
CA LEU A 230 -3.08 -2.62 -8.26
C LEU A 230 -3.68 -4.02 -8.22
N GLU A 231 -4.99 -4.08 -7.97
CA GLU A 231 -5.72 -5.33 -7.72
C GLU A 231 -5.77 -6.26 -8.93
N ASP A 232 -5.98 -5.70 -10.12
CA ASP A 232 -5.94 -6.40 -11.40
C ASP A 232 -4.58 -7.09 -11.64
N LYS A 233 -3.51 -6.48 -11.15
CA LYS A 233 -2.13 -6.97 -11.27
C LYS A 233 -1.67 -7.81 -10.09
N LYS A 234 -2.52 -7.99 -9.06
CA LYS A 234 -2.15 -8.62 -7.78
C LYS A 234 -0.80 -8.08 -7.28
N LEU A 235 -0.63 -6.76 -7.31
CA LEU A 235 0.63 -6.07 -6.99
C LEU A 235 0.35 -5.01 -5.96
N MET A 236 0.96 -5.15 -4.80
CA MET A 236 0.92 -4.17 -3.72
C MET A 236 2.34 -3.74 -3.38
N ALA A 237 2.50 -2.46 -3.06
CA ALA A 237 3.73 -1.93 -2.51
C ALA A 237 3.44 -1.20 -1.20
N LEU A 238 4.26 -1.49 -0.19
CA LEU A 238 4.33 -0.74 1.05
C LEU A 238 5.57 0.14 1.05
N CYS A 239 5.51 1.31 1.66
CA CYS A 239 6.69 2.12 1.97
C CYS A 239 6.83 2.34 3.48
N GLY A 240 8.00 2.84 3.85
CA GLY A 240 8.26 3.36 5.18
C GLY A 240 9.72 3.31 5.54
N TYR A 241 10.01 3.23 6.84
CA TYR A 241 11.37 3.34 7.35
C TYR A 241 11.61 2.58 8.64
N SER A 242 12.87 2.26 8.93
CA SER A 242 13.29 1.76 10.24
C SER A 242 13.50 2.91 11.23
N LYS A 243 13.53 2.60 12.53
CA LYS A 243 13.90 3.57 13.60
C LYS A 243 15.28 4.22 13.42
N LYS A 244 16.13 3.66 12.55
CA LYS A 244 17.44 4.23 12.19
C LYS A 244 17.37 5.09 10.91
N GLY A 245 16.19 5.49 10.47
CA GLY A 245 15.97 6.33 9.29
C GLY A 245 16.24 5.63 7.95
N LYS A 246 16.40 4.30 7.93
CA LYS A 246 16.56 3.56 6.66
C LYS A 246 15.20 3.33 6.02
N THR A 247 14.97 3.94 4.87
CA THR A 247 13.74 3.87 4.08
C THR A 247 13.70 2.61 3.20
N PHE A 248 12.49 2.16 2.89
CA PHE A 248 12.26 0.98 2.05
C PHE A 248 10.99 1.09 1.19
N ILE A 249 10.98 0.32 0.11
CA ILE A 249 9.76 -0.15 -0.57
C ILE A 249 9.71 -1.67 -0.36
N TYR A 250 8.54 -2.20 -0.01
CA TYR A 250 8.29 -3.63 0.17
C TYR A 250 7.19 -4.07 -0.79
N LEU A 251 7.54 -4.88 -1.78
CA LEU A 251 6.59 -5.42 -2.75
C LEU A 251 6.00 -6.74 -2.28
N LEU A 252 4.70 -6.88 -2.51
CA LEU A 252 3.92 -8.10 -2.39
C LEU A 252 3.20 -8.32 -3.73
N TYR A 253 3.51 -9.41 -4.44
CA TYR A 253 2.93 -9.68 -5.77
C TYR A 253 2.79 -11.16 -6.07
N ASP A 254 2.02 -11.50 -7.11
CA ASP A 254 1.76 -12.90 -7.50
C ASP A 254 1.18 -13.74 -6.34
N PHE A 255 0.29 -13.11 -5.56
CA PHE A 255 -0.39 -13.75 -4.44
C PHE A 255 -1.76 -14.31 -4.84
N LYS A 256 -2.27 -15.23 -4.03
CA LYS A 256 -3.56 -15.89 -4.25
C LYS A 256 -4.68 -15.08 -3.60
N ASN A 257 -5.65 -14.64 -4.41
CA ASN A 257 -6.78 -13.81 -3.96
C ASN A 257 -6.28 -12.59 -3.17
N HIS A 258 -6.69 -12.41 -1.91
CA HIS A 258 -6.18 -11.36 -1.03
C HIS A 258 -5.26 -11.89 0.08
N ASP A 259 -4.73 -13.11 -0.03
CA ASP A 259 -3.68 -13.63 0.86
C ASP A 259 -2.32 -13.06 0.43
N PHE A 260 -2.04 -11.83 0.86
CA PHE A 260 -0.90 -11.05 0.36
C PHE A 260 0.46 -11.70 0.66
N LEU A 261 0.54 -12.60 1.64
CA LEU A 261 1.77 -13.30 2.01
C LEU A 261 1.96 -14.63 1.30
N SER A 262 0.98 -15.11 0.51
CA SER A 262 1.14 -16.30 -0.32
C SER A 262 2.04 -16.11 -1.55
N GLY A 263 2.28 -14.86 -1.97
CA GLY A 263 3.06 -14.54 -3.16
C GLY A 263 4.51 -14.12 -2.90
N ASN A 264 5.10 -13.47 -3.89
CA ASN A 264 6.45 -12.91 -3.83
C ASN A 264 6.55 -11.75 -2.84
N LYS A 265 7.60 -11.78 -2.00
CA LYS A 265 7.90 -10.79 -0.96
C LYS A 265 9.28 -10.19 -1.20
N ARG A 266 9.35 -8.91 -1.58
CA ARG A 266 10.61 -8.28 -2.03
C ARG A 266 10.83 -6.90 -1.42
N GLU A 267 11.88 -6.78 -0.60
CA GLU A 267 12.30 -5.51 0.02
C GLU A 267 13.39 -4.82 -0.82
N PHE A 268 13.21 -3.53 -1.05
CA PHE A 268 14.21 -2.61 -1.57
C PHE A 268 14.52 -1.54 -0.53
N LYS A 269 15.80 -1.34 -0.23
CA LYS A 269 16.23 -0.18 0.59
C LYS A 269 16.35 1.04 -0.31
N LEU A 270 16.05 2.23 0.18
CA LEU A 270 16.18 3.44 -0.63
C LEU A 270 17.41 4.24 -0.21
N ARG A 271 18.01 4.95 -1.16
CA ARG A 271 19.06 5.95 -0.90
C ARG A 271 18.45 7.28 -0.46
N LEU A 272 17.54 7.23 0.52
CA LEU A 272 16.82 8.35 1.11
C LEU A 272 16.90 8.24 2.63
N TRP A 273 18.06 8.55 3.21
CA TRP A 273 18.27 8.35 4.65
C TRP A 273 17.60 9.49 5.45
N PHE A 274 16.88 9.13 6.52
CA PHE A 274 16.09 10.06 7.34
C PHE A 274 14.99 10.82 6.61
N HIS A 275 14.56 10.35 5.43
CA HIS A 275 13.33 10.86 4.82
C HIS A 275 12.17 10.09 5.47
N GLN A 276 11.30 10.79 6.19
CA GLN A 276 10.04 10.23 6.69
C GLN A 276 9.11 10.05 5.49
N ILE A 277 9.30 8.94 4.77
CA ILE A 277 8.47 8.58 3.62
C ILE A 277 7.12 8.13 4.17
N GLU A 278 6.05 8.72 3.67
CA GLU A 278 4.68 8.44 4.13
C GLU A 278 3.76 8.11 2.93
N GLY A 279 3.86 8.82 1.79
CA GLY A 279 3.08 8.49 0.60
C GLY A 279 3.77 7.55 -0.40
N ILE A 280 2.99 6.65 -1.04
CA ILE A 280 3.40 5.87 -2.22
C ILE A 280 2.24 5.69 -3.20
N ALA A 281 2.50 5.89 -4.50
CA ALA A 281 1.52 5.67 -5.56
C ALA A 281 2.18 5.10 -6.83
N THR A 282 1.40 4.39 -7.63
CA THR A 282 1.75 3.97 -8.99
C THR A 282 0.48 3.83 -9.82
N GLN A 283 0.58 4.03 -11.13
CA GLN A 283 -0.53 3.75 -12.07
C GLN A 283 -0.28 2.46 -12.86
N ASP A 284 0.99 2.18 -13.18
CA ASP A 284 1.37 1.09 -14.08
C ASP A 284 2.02 -0.10 -13.36
N GLY A 285 2.46 0.07 -12.11
CA GLY A 285 3.22 -0.93 -11.37
C GLY A 285 4.71 -0.95 -11.74
N LYS A 286 5.19 0.01 -12.52
CA LYS A 286 6.59 0.14 -12.96
C LYS A 286 7.20 1.43 -12.40
N LEU A 287 6.56 2.56 -12.61
CA LEU A 287 6.97 3.84 -12.04
C LEU A 287 6.22 4.11 -10.73
N PHE A 288 6.97 4.33 -9.66
CA PHE A 288 6.45 4.63 -8.33
C PHE A 288 6.82 6.04 -7.91
N TYR A 289 5.85 6.73 -7.34
CA TYR A 289 5.98 8.06 -6.74
C TYR A 289 5.92 7.89 -5.23
N LEU A 290 6.92 8.41 -4.52
CA LEU A 290 6.96 8.42 -3.06
C LEU A 290 7.02 9.86 -2.57
N THR A 291 6.37 10.17 -1.45
CA THR A 291 6.50 11.47 -0.79
C THR A 291 7.06 11.33 0.62
N ASN A 292 7.78 12.36 1.06
CA ASN A 292 8.19 12.50 2.46
C ASN A 292 7.78 13.84 3.04
N GLU A 293 7.55 13.86 4.35
CA GLU A 293 7.36 15.07 5.14
C GLU A 293 8.65 15.88 5.29
N SER A 294 8.49 17.15 5.66
CA SER A 294 9.60 17.96 6.15
C SER A 294 10.11 17.44 7.49
N PHE A 295 11.35 16.96 7.52
CA PHE A 295 11.98 16.44 8.73
C PHE A 295 13.29 17.16 9.07
N ILE A 296 13.31 17.79 10.24
CA ILE A 296 14.49 18.51 10.77
C ILE A 296 14.91 17.88 12.10
N LYS A 297 16.13 17.34 12.13
CA LYS A 297 16.79 16.85 13.34
C LYS A 297 18.23 17.34 13.36
N LYS A 298 18.47 18.54 13.87
CA LYS A 298 19.83 19.13 13.92
C LYS A 298 20.76 18.33 14.86
N PRO A 299 22.03 18.10 14.50
CA PRO A 299 22.71 18.38 13.21
C PRO A 299 22.63 17.22 12.19
N ILE A 300 21.78 16.22 12.44
CA ILE A 300 21.77 14.91 11.77
C ILE A 300 21.00 14.91 10.43
N ALA A 301 19.90 15.65 10.32
CA ALA A 301 19.05 15.69 9.14
C ALA A 301 18.34 17.04 8.98
N ASN A 302 18.17 17.45 7.73
CA ASN A 302 17.35 18.59 7.30
C ASN A 302 16.80 18.26 5.90
N ASN A 303 15.76 17.44 5.87
CA ASN A 303 15.12 17.00 4.63
C ASN A 303 13.82 17.80 4.47
N PRO A 304 13.65 18.60 3.41
CA PRO A 304 12.36 19.23 3.14
C PRO A 304 11.33 18.19 2.71
N GLN A 305 10.08 18.60 2.60
CA GLN A 305 9.04 17.80 1.95
C GLN A 305 9.39 17.58 0.47
N GLN A 306 9.37 16.34 -0.01
CA GLN A 306 9.73 16.04 -1.40
C GLN A 306 8.86 14.94 -1.99
N ILE A 307 8.81 14.92 -3.32
CA ILE A 307 8.39 13.78 -4.12
C ILE A 307 9.62 13.11 -4.75
N HIS A 308 9.58 11.79 -4.85
CA HIS A 308 10.64 10.94 -5.36
C HIS A 308 10.11 9.95 -6.40
N HIS A 309 10.88 9.74 -7.46
CA HIS A 309 10.50 8.84 -8.55
C HIS A 309 11.40 7.62 -8.57
N PHE A 310 10.79 6.43 -8.55
CA PHE A 310 11.48 5.16 -8.57
C PHE A 310 10.95 4.29 -9.70
N ASP A 311 11.84 3.87 -10.60
CA ASP A 311 11.51 2.91 -11.64
C ASP A 311 11.90 1.50 -11.23
N LEU A 312 10.89 0.66 -11.17
CA LEU A 312 10.95 -0.75 -10.83
C LEU A 312 10.74 -1.64 -12.06
N SER A 313 10.77 -1.10 -13.28
CA SER A 313 10.60 -1.83 -14.54
C SER A 313 11.51 -3.04 -14.63
N SER A 314 12.79 -2.90 -14.25
CA SER A 314 13.78 -4.00 -14.24
C SER A 314 13.44 -5.14 -13.28
N TYR A 315 12.45 -4.96 -12.40
CA TYR A 315 12.02 -5.93 -11.39
C TYR A 315 10.61 -6.46 -11.59
N LEU A 316 9.76 -5.71 -12.28
CA LEU A 316 8.33 -6.01 -12.40
C LEU A 316 7.85 -6.17 -13.84
N SER A 317 8.60 -5.74 -14.87
CA SER A 317 8.11 -5.81 -16.25
C SER A 317 7.77 -7.22 -16.69
N GLN A 318 8.66 -8.19 -16.43
CA GLN A 318 8.40 -9.59 -16.80
C GLN A 318 7.07 -10.08 -16.20
N TYR A 319 6.91 -9.96 -14.88
CA TYR A 319 5.67 -10.33 -14.18
C TYR A 319 4.44 -9.61 -14.75
N LEU A 320 4.54 -8.31 -14.97
CA LEU A 320 3.41 -7.51 -15.47
C LEU A 320 3.06 -7.81 -16.93
N ASP A 321 4.02 -8.22 -17.74
CA ASP A 321 3.80 -8.57 -19.13
C ASP A 321 3.26 -10.01 -19.26
N ASP A 322 3.67 -10.94 -18.38
CA ASP A 322 3.12 -12.30 -18.29
C ASP A 322 1.62 -12.28 -17.93
N LEU A 323 1.18 -11.35 -17.07
CA LEU A 323 -0.24 -11.18 -16.74
C LEU A 323 -1.13 -10.74 -17.91
N LYS A 324 -0.56 -10.18 -18.98
CA LYS A 324 -1.33 -9.79 -20.18
C LYS A 324 -1.59 -10.97 -21.11
N THR A 325 -0.85 -12.06 -20.94
CA THR A 325 -0.91 -13.24 -21.79
C THR A 325 -1.83 -14.33 -21.26
N ASP A 326 -2.31 -14.19 -20.01
CA ASP A 326 -3.29 -15.07 -19.34
C ASP A 326 -4.73 -14.59 -19.53
#